data_AF-A0A918DMP0-F1
#
_entry.id   AF-A0A918DMP0-F1
#
_cell.length_a   1.000
_cell.length_b   1.000
_cell.length_c   1.000
_cell.angle_alpha   90.00
_cell.angle_beta   90.00
_cell.angle_gamma   90.00
#
_symmetry.space_group_name_H-M   'P 1'
#
loop_
_entity.id
_entity.type
_entity.pdbx_description
1 polymer ?
#
loop_
_entity_poly.entity_id
_entity_poly.type
_entity_poly.pdbx_seq_one_letter_code
_entity_poly.pdbx_strand_id
1 'polypeptide(L)' 'MTENAIAIAMVFIGLFLIGGIFSLAKQGLKIGAVICAIGAAMAITAGVMWW' A
#
# COMPACT_ATOMS: atom_id res chain seq x y z
N MET A 1 -6.77 21.59 3.13
CA MET A 1 -5.93 20.88 4.13
C MET A 1 -6.31 19.42 4.28
N THR A 2 -7.60 19.07 4.31
CA THR A 2 -8.09 17.67 4.39
C THR A 2 -7.77 16.83 3.16
N GLU A 3 -7.80 17.41 1.96
CA GLU A 3 -7.51 16.69 0.70
C GLU A 3 -6.08 16.17 0.63
N ASN A 4 -5.10 17.02 0.97
CA ASN A 4 -3.69 16.60 1.05
C ASN A 4 -3.47 15.55 2.15
N ALA A 5 -4.23 15.62 3.25
CA ALA A 5 -4.13 14.63 4.31
C ALA A 5 -4.60 13.24 3.85
N ILE A 6 -5.63 13.17 3.01
CA ILE A 6 -6.11 11.91 2.40
C ILE A 6 -5.05 11.35 1.45
N ALA A 7 -4.49 12.19 0.58
CA ALA A 7 -3.45 11.77 -0.35
C ALA A 7 -2.21 11.21 0.37
N ILE A 8 -1.74 11.91 1.43
CA ILE A 8 -0.64 11.44 2.27
C ILE A 8 -0.98 10.11 2.95
N ALA A 9 -2.20 9.97 3.50
CA ALA A 9 -2.63 8.74 4.17
C ALA A 9 -2.62 7.54 3.21
N MET A 10 -3.10 7.73 1.97
CA MET A 10 -3.09 6.68 0.94
C MET A 10 -1.68 6.24 0.57
N VAL A 11 -0.75 7.18 0.38
CA VAL A 11 0.66 6.85 0.12
C VAL A 11 1.28 6.11 1.32
N PHE A 12 0.99 6.53 2.55
CA PHE A 12 1.47 5.88 3.77
C PHE A 12 0.98 4.43 3.88
N ILE A 13 -0.30 4.20 3.60
CA ILE A 13 -0.89 2.85 3.56
C ILE A 13 -0.20 2.00 2.50
N GLY A 14 0.06 2.57 1.31
CA GLY A 14 0.80 1.89 0.26
C GLY A 14 2.19 1.43 0.69
N LEU A 15 2.95 2.30 1.34
CA LEU A 15 4.28 2.00 1.89
C LEU A 15 4.21 0.95 3.01
N PHE A 16 3.21 1.02 3.89
CA PHE A 16 2.98 0.00 4.91
C PHE A 16 2.72 -1.38 4.30
N LEU A 17 1.86 -1.44 3.28
CA LEU A 17 1.52 -2.68 2.59
C LEU A 17 2.72 -3.30 1.88
N ILE A 18 3.66 -2.49 1.36
CA ILE A 18 4.95 -2.99 0.84
C ILE A 18 5.71 -3.77 1.91
N GLY A 19 5.76 -3.28 3.15
CA GLY A 19 6.33 -4.02 4.28
C GLY A 19 5.62 -5.36 4.52
N GLY A 20 4.29 -5.39 4.35
CA GLY A 20 3.46 -6.60 4.39
C GLY A 20 3.88 -7.64 3.35
N ILE A 21 4.25 -7.23 2.13
CA ILE A 21 4.75 -8.13 1.08
C ILE A 21 5.96 -8.92 1.58
N PHE A 22 6.99 -8.22 2.08
CA PHE A 22 8.22 -8.85 2.55
C PHE A 22 7.97 -9.76 3.75
N SER A 23 7.13 -9.31 4.69
CA SER A 23 6.78 -10.08 5.89
C SER A 23 6.07 -11.40 5.53
N LEU A 24 5.02 -11.33 4.70
CA LEU A 24 4.22 -12.49 4.33
C LEU A 24 4.96 -13.44 3.39
N ALA A 25 5.77 -12.89 2.47
CA ALA A 25 6.65 -13.70 1.62
C ALA A 25 7.64 -14.52 2.45
N LYS A 26 8.23 -13.92 3.49
CA LYS A 26 9.15 -14.63 4.40
C LYS A 26 8.45 -15.72 5.22
N GLN A 27 7.16 -15.58 5.47
CA GLN A 27 6.32 -16.57 6.16
C GLN A 27 5.76 -17.67 5.23
N GLY A 28 6.05 -17.61 3.92
CA GLY A 28 5.52 -18.55 2.92
C GLY A 28 4.05 -18.30 2.53
N LEU A 29 3.45 -17.23 3.03
CA LEU A 29 2.06 -16.82 2.76
C LEU A 29 1.98 -16.06 1.42
N LYS A 30 2.22 -16.77 0.31
CA LYS A 30 2.34 -16.18 -1.04
C LYS A 30 1.11 -15.39 -1.48
N ILE A 31 -0.10 -15.92 -1.22
CA ILE A 31 -1.34 -15.23 -1.59
C ILE A 31 -1.49 -13.92 -0.82
N GLY A 32 -1.18 -13.94 0.49
CA GLY A 32 -1.21 -12.72 1.31
C GLY A 32 -0.23 -11.66 0.81
N ALA A 33 1.00 -12.07 0.45
CA ALA A 33 1.98 -11.16 -0.13
C ALA A 33 1.51 -10.54 -1.45
N VAL A 34 0.83 -11.31 -2.31
CA VAL A 34 0.26 -10.80 -3.57
C VAL A 34 -0.87 -9.80 -3.30
N ILE A 35 -1.75 -10.08 -2.33
CA ILE A 35 -2.83 -9.14 -1.95
C ILE A 35 -2.24 -7.83 -1.43
N CYS A 36 -1.21 -7.90 -0.57
CA CYS A 36 -0.50 -6.71 -0.11
C CYS A 36 0.15 -5.94 -1.27
N ALA A 37 0.71 -6.63 -2.26
CA ALA A 37 1.30 -5.99 -3.43
C ALA A 37 0.26 -5.25 -4.28
N ILE A 38 -0.90 -5.86 -4.52
CA ILE A 38 -2.01 -5.24 -5.25
C ILE A 38 -2.54 -4.04 -4.46
N GLY A 39 -2.78 -4.20 -3.15
CA GLY A 39 -3.26 -3.12 -2.29
C GLY A 39 -2.26 -1.95 -2.22
N ALA A 40 -0.95 -2.24 -2.17
CA ALA A 40 0.08 -1.22 -2.21
C ALA A 40 0.07 -0.43 -3.53
N ALA A 41 -0.01 -1.12 -4.66
CA ALA A 41 -0.10 -0.48 -5.97
C ALA A 41 -1.34 0.42 -6.05
N MET A 42 -2.52 -0.08 -5.67
CA MET A 42 -3.76 0.69 -5.68
C MET A 42 -3.69 1.93 -4.77
N ALA A 43 -3.18 1.78 -3.54
CA ALA A 43 -3.11 2.88 -2.57
C ALA A 43 -2.12 3.97 -3.00
N ILE A 44 -0.96 3.60 -3.55
CA ILE A 44 0.00 4.56 -4.08
C ILE A 44 -0.57 5.26 -5.31
N THR A 45 -1.15 4.51 -6.26
CA THR A 45 -1.78 5.12 -7.44
C THR A 45 -2.91 6.08 -7.05
N ALA A 46 -3.79 5.68 -6.13
CA ALA A 46 -4.83 6.55 -5.60
C ALA A 46 -4.24 7.80 -4.94
N GLY A 47 -3.22 7.64 -4.11
CA GLY A 47 -2.53 8.74 -3.45
C GLY A 47 -1.87 9.71 -4.43
N VAL A 48 -1.30 9.22 -5.53
CA VAL A 48 -0.67 10.05 -6.59
C VAL A 48 -1.71 10.76 -7.44
N MET A 49 -2.80 10.09 -7.84
CA MET A 49 -3.87 10.70 -8.64
C MET A 49 -4.72 11.73 -7.88
N TRP A 50 -4.58 11.80 -6.56
CA TRP A 50 -5.31 12.74 -5.71
C TRP A 50 -4.70 14.16 -5.70
N TRP A 51 -3.47 14.32 -6.20
CA TRP A 51 -2.79 15.60 -6.37
C TRP A 51 -3.09 16.20 -7.73
#